data_AF-A0A967ENW2-F1
#
_entry.id   AF-A0A967ENW2-F1
#
_cell.length_a   1.000
_cell.length_b   1.000
_cell.length_c   1.000
_cell.angle_alpha   90.00
_cell.angle_beta   90.00
_cell.angle_gamma   90.00
#
_symmetry.space_group_name_H-M   'P 1'
#
loop_
_entity.id
_entity.type
_entity.pdbx_description
1 polymer ?
#
loop_
_entity_poly.entity_id
_entity_poly.type
_entity_poly.pdbx_seq_one_letter_code
_entity_poly.pdbx_strand_id
1 'polypeptide(L)' 'MTEIKHEAKIYEVDYICDTCGKGKMIDSKKHAVVAPDESLQYEHICNKCGEKVYLFKRYPFTDTVPFGTGIK' A
#
# COMPACT_ATOMS: atom_id res chain seq x y z
N MET A 1 29.46 -14.35 -24.62
CA MET A 1 28.07 -14.41 -24.13
C MET A 1 28.02 -13.64 -22.84
N THR A 2 27.60 -12.38 -22.87
CA THR A 2 27.50 -11.53 -21.67
C THR A 2 26.18 -11.81 -20.97
N GLU A 3 26.24 -12.40 -19.78
CA GLU A 3 25.08 -12.63 -18.92
C GLU A 3 24.56 -11.28 -18.42
N ILE A 4 23.37 -10.88 -18.87
CA ILE A 4 22.71 -9.68 -18.35
C ILE A 4 21.90 -10.10 -17.11
N LYS A 5 22.45 -9.86 -15.92
CA LYS A 5 21.73 -10.00 -14.65
C LYS A 5 20.75 -8.83 -14.53
N HIS A 6 19.45 -9.08 -14.70
CA HIS A 6 18.43 -8.09 -14.39
C HIS A 6 17.87 -8.37 -12.99
N GLU A 7 17.94 -7.39 -12.11
CA GLU A 7 17.41 -7.46 -10.74
C GLU A 7 16.03 -6.77 -10.68
N ALA A 8 15.03 -7.45 -10.10
CA ALA A 8 13.70 -6.90 -9.92
C ALA A 8 13.61 -6.12 -8.59
N LYS A 9 13.12 -4.88 -8.64
CA LYS A 9 12.89 -4.03 -7.45
C LYS A 9 11.42 -4.03 -7.06
N ILE A 10 11.13 -4.40 -5.81
CA ILE A 10 9.79 -4.29 -5.22
C ILE A 10 9.56 -2.82 -4.86
N TYR A 11 8.42 -2.26 -5.29
CA TYR A 11 8.00 -0.91 -4.89
C TYR A 11 6.92 -1.03 -3.81
N GLU A 12 7.14 -0.36 -2.69
CA GLU A 12 6.16 -0.18 -1.62
C GLU A 12 5.70 1.28 -1.64
N VAL A 13 4.38 1.49 -1.72
CA VAL A 13 3.76 2.82 -1.66
C VAL A 13 3.12 2.98 -0.29
N ASP A 14 3.67 3.91 0.50
CA ASP A 14 3.13 4.30 1.79
C ASP A 14 2.24 5.54 1.67
N TYR A 15 1.21 5.61 2.50
CA TYR A 15 0.45 6.84 2.71
C TYR A 15 1.01 7.58 3.92
N ILE A 16 1.49 8.81 3.73
CA ILE A 16 1.97 9.66 4.83
C ILE A 16 0.76 10.26 5.54
N CYS A 17 0.77 10.21 6.87
CA CYS A 17 -0.31 10.78 7.69
C CYS A 17 -0.37 12.29 7.51
N ASP A 18 -1.52 12.80 7.07
CA ASP A 18 -1.74 14.23 6.81
C ASP A 18 -1.69 15.06 8.11
N THR A 19 -2.13 14.51 9.23
CA THR A 19 -2.16 15.26 10.50
C THR A 19 -0.79 15.46 11.13
N CYS A 20 0.08 14.44 11.10
CA CYS A 20 1.41 14.59 11.69
C CYS A 20 2.52 14.84 10.67
N GLY A 21 2.28 14.61 9.38
CA GLY A 21 3.22 14.78 8.27
C GLY A 21 4.49 13.91 8.35
N LYS A 22 4.58 13.00 9.32
CA LYS A 22 5.82 12.26 9.66
C LYS A 22 5.61 10.76 9.83
N GLY A 23 4.41 10.33 10.16
CA GLY A 23 4.07 8.92 10.33
C GLY A 23 3.50 8.34 9.05
N LYS A 24 3.53 7.02 8.94
CA LYS A 24 2.90 6.27 7.85
C LYS A 24 1.56 5.72 8.34
N MET A 25 0.58 5.70 7.45
CA MET A 25 -0.70 5.04 7.68
C MET A 25 -0.55 3.55 7.39
N ILE A 26 -0.77 2.72 8.42
CA ILE A 26 -0.67 1.26 8.34
C ILE A 26 -2.07 0.67 8.44
N ASP A 27 -2.37 -0.34 7.63
CA ASP A 27 -3.64 -1.04 7.73
C ASP A 27 -3.83 -1.67 9.12
N SER A 28 -4.90 -1.25 9.80
CA SER A 28 -5.40 -1.96 10.95
C SER A 28 -6.14 -3.16 10.37
N LYS A 29 -5.68 -4.40 10.60
CA LYS A 29 -6.24 -5.66 10.06
C LYS A 29 -7.74 -5.90 10.35
N LYS A 30 -8.45 -4.90 10.89
CA LYS A 30 -9.89 -4.84 11.12
C LYS A 30 -10.56 -4.38 9.82
N HIS A 31 -11.18 -5.32 9.12
CA HIS A 31 -11.86 -5.04 7.85
C HIS A 31 -13.21 -4.33 8.03
N ALA A 32 -13.44 -3.41 7.10
CA ALA A 32 -14.73 -3.05 6.50
C ALA A 32 -15.75 -2.38 7.42
N VAL A 33 -15.64 -1.06 7.53
CA VAL A 33 -16.87 -0.26 7.57
C VAL A 33 -17.43 -0.33 6.14
N VAL A 34 -18.55 -1.03 5.97
CA VAL A 34 -19.38 -0.87 4.78
C VAL A 34 -19.91 0.56 4.87
N ALA A 35 -19.33 1.46 4.07
CA ALA A 35 -19.82 2.81 3.96
C ALA A 35 -21.30 2.77 3.52
N PRO A 36 -22.12 3.79 3.80
CA PRO A 36 -23.54 3.79 3.43
C PRO A 36 -23.80 3.59 1.93
N ASP A 37 -22.78 3.81 1.09
CA ASP A 37 -22.75 3.54 -0.35
C ASP A 37 -22.24 2.14 -0.74
N GLU A 38 -22.18 1.20 0.20
CA GLU A 38 -21.62 -0.16 0.05
C GLU A 38 -20.13 -0.23 -0.35
N SER A 39 -19.41 0.89 -0.35
CA SER A 39 -17.96 0.89 -0.60
C SER A 39 -17.17 0.31 0.58
N LEU A 40 -16.24 -0.59 0.26
CA LEU A 40 -15.27 -1.13 1.22
C LEU A 40 -14.25 -0.05 1.61
N GLN A 41 -14.30 0.38 2.86
CA GLN A 41 -13.27 1.24 3.45
C GLN A 41 -12.42 0.47 4.46
N TYR A 42 -11.12 0.78 4.49
CA TYR A 42 -10.13 0.15 5.35
C TYR A 42 -9.63 1.14 6.40
N GLU A 43 -9.71 0.75 7.69
CA GLU A 43 -9.14 1.54 8.79
C GLU A 43 -7.62 1.51 8.70
N HIS A 44 -7.01 2.69 8.62
CA HIS A 44 -5.57 2.85 8.74
C HIS A 44 -5.26 3.65 9.99
N ILE A 45 -4.19 3.26 10.67
CA ILE A 45 -3.72 3.91 11.88
C ILE A 45 -2.32 4.45 11.62
N CYS A 46 -2.13 5.73 11.92
CA CYS A 46 -0.81 6.33 11.88
C CYS A 46 0.08 5.70 12.93
N ASN A 47 1.22 5.14 12.52
CA ASN A 47 2.18 4.52 13.42
C ASN A 47 2.91 5.48 14.39
N LYS A 48 2.70 6.79 14.23
CA LYS A 48 3.40 7.82 15.01
C LYS A 48 2.50 8.61 15.94
N CYS A 49 1.39 9.14 15.41
CA CYS A 49 0.43 9.91 16.22
C CYS A 49 -0.79 9.09 16.65
N GLY A 50 -1.01 7.90 16.09
CA GLY A 50 -2.17 7.06 16.41
C GLY A 50 -3.48 7.50 15.76
N GLU A 51 -3.45 8.50 14.88
CA GLU A 51 -4.64 8.96 14.16
C GLU A 51 -5.20 7.85 13.27
N LYS A 52 -6.53 7.80 13.18
CA LYS A 52 -7.25 6.83 12.37
C LYS A 52 -7.93 7.49 11.19
N VAL A 53 -7.75 6.91 10.01
CA VAL A 53 -8.43 7.33 8.78
C VAL A 53 -9.01 6.12 8.08
N TYR A 54 -10.08 6.34 7.32
CA TYR A 54 -10.67 5.33 6.46
C TYR A 54 -10.29 5.62 5.01
N LEU A 55 -9.60 4.67 4.37
CA LEU A 55 -9.16 4.80 2.98
C LEU A 55 -9.75 3.66 2.16
N PHE A 56 -10.04 3.92 0.88
CA PHE A 56 -10.56 2.92 -0.06
C PHE A 56 -9.48 1.95 -0.56
N LYS A 57 -8.20 2.29 -0.41
CA LYS A 57 -7.06 1.43 -0.75
C LYS A 57 -6.35 1.00 0.53
N ARG A 58 -5.76 -0.19 0.50
CA ARG A 58 -4.90 -0.69 1.60
C ARG A 58 -3.47 -0.20 1.38
N TYR A 59 -2.96 0.53 2.36
CA TYR A 59 -1.57 0.95 2.44
C TYR A 59 -0.87 0.26 3.63
N PRO A 60 0.43 -0.07 3.51
CA PRO A 60 1.24 0.09 2.31
C PRO A 60 0.82 -0.84 1.17
N PHE A 61 0.95 -0.36 -0.06
CA PHE A 61 0.64 -1.13 -1.26
C PHE A 61 1.93 -1.67 -1.87
N THR A 62 1.99 -2.98 -2.12
CA THR A 62 3.14 -3.66 -2.71
C THR A 62 2.74 -4.25 -4.06
N ASP A 63 3.43 -3.83 -5.12
CA ASP A 63 3.27 -4.41 -6.46
C ASP A 63 4.47 -5.30 -6.78
N THR A 64 4.19 -6.53 -7.21
CA THR A 64 5.17 -7.41 -7.84
C THR A 64 5.02 -7.31 -9.35
N VAL A 65 5.98 -6.68 -10.02
CA VAL A 65 5.99 -6.59 -11.48
C VAL A 65 6.58 -7.88 -12.09
N PRO A 66 5.80 -8.69 -12.83
CA PRO A 66 6.35 -9.86 -13.51
C PRO A 66 7.25 -9.42 -14.67
N PHE A 67 8.47 -9.94 -14.73
CA PHE A 67 9.36 -9.71 -15.86
C PHE A 67 8.85 -10.53 -17.05
N GLY A 68 8.19 -9.87 -18.00
CA GLY A 68 7.74 -10.50 -19.24
C GLY A 68 8.94 -10.99 -20.03
N THR A 69 9.14 -12.32 -20.08
CA THR A 69 10.02 -12.91 -21.08
C THR A 69 9.40 -12.62 -22.44
N GLY A 70 10.16 -11.94 -23.30
CA GLY A 70 9.75 -11.62 -24.65
C GLY A 70 9.21 -12.87 -25.35
N ILE A 71 8.00 -12.73 -25.89
CA ILE A 71 7.34 -13.68 -26.77
C ILE A 71 8.33 -13.98 -27.92
N LYS A 72 8.64 -15.27 -28.15
CA LYS A 72 9.36 -15.71 -29.35
C LYS A 72 8.45 -15.67 -30.57
#